data_AF-A0A7Y3GR39-F1
#
_entry.id   AF-A0A7Y3GR39-F1
#
_cell.length_a   1.000
_cell.length_b   1.000
_cell.length_c   1.000
_cell.angle_alpha   90.00
_cell.angle_beta   90.00
_cell.angle_gamma   90.00
#
_symmetry.space_group_name_H-M   'P 1'
#
loop_
_entity.id
_entity.type
_entity.pdbx_description
1 polymer ?
#
loop_
_entity_poly.entity_id
_entity_poly.type
_entity_poly.pdbx_seq_one_letter_code
_entity_poly.pdbx_strand_id
1 'polypeptide(L)'
;MFGIIPVNFSIGLENNSGNPFIKNININNITTNTNPSISLIKTGSFMDENGNGLADVGESIFYNFSVTNNGGTLLEDIIIEDPLVNVSGGPISLQSGEINNSEFSATYLLTLEDINAGYVANQAIVTACYEKELADPEGNCDGKVTYLKLAYRGTVI
;
A
#
# COMPACT_ATOMS: atom_id res chain seq x y z
N MET A 1 19.29 -33.44 -14.91
CA MET A 1 18.47 -33.43 -13.68
C MET A 1 19.42 -33.71 -12.53
N PHE A 2 19.90 -32.69 -11.84
CA PHE A 2 20.82 -32.86 -10.70
C PHE A 2 20.03 -32.65 -9.41
N GLY A 3 19.92 -33.70 -8.60
CA GLY A 3 19.24 -33.70 -7.31
C GLY A 3 20.15 -33.11 -6.24
N ILE A 4 19.61 -32.17 -5.45
CA ILE A 4 20.30 -31.55 -4.33
C ILE A 4 20.22 -32.51 -3.14
N ILE A 5 21.37 -32.90 -2.58
CA ILE A 5 21.43 -33.67 -1.33
C ILE A 5 21.40 -32.65 -0.18
N PRO A 6 20.42 -32.70 0.75
CA PRO A 6 20.42 -31.78 1.88
C PRO A 6 21.55 -32.11 2.85
N VAL A 7 22.33 -31.09 3.23
CA VAL A 7 23.34 -31.16 4.29
C VAL A 7 22.71 -30.63 5.57
N ASN A 8 22.56 -31.49 6.58
CA ASN A 8 22.08 -31.07 7.90
C ASN A 8 23.26 -30.52 8.70
N PHE A 9 23.22 -29.23 9.03
CA PHE A 9 24.18 -28.62 9.95
C PHE A 9 23.58 -28.54 11.35
N SER A 10 24.18 -29.23 12.32
CA SER A 10 23.78 -29.15 13.73
C SER A 10 24.58 -28.03 14.41
N ILE A 11 23.94 -26.91 14.75
CA ILE A 11 24.51 -25.93 15.69
C ILE A 11 24.22 -26.43 17.11
N GLY A 12 25.28 -26.77 17.85
CA GLY A 12 25.18 -27.01 19.28
C GLY A 12 25.15 -25.65 20.00
N LEU A 13 24.04 -25.33 20.67
CA LEU A 13 24.04 -24.33 21.72
C LEU A 13 24.25 -25.07 23.04
N GLU A 14 25.42 -24.91 23.66
CA GLU A 14 25.68 -25.42 25.00
C GLU A 14 24.89 -24.57 26.01
N ASN A 15 24.17 -25.19 26.94
CA ASN A 15 23.83 -24.52 28.18
C ASN A 15 25.08 -24.49 29.09
N ASN A 16 25.13 -23.60 30.09
CA ASN A 16 26.24 -23.52 31.07
C ASN A 16 26.44 -24.81 31.91
N SER A 17 25.75 -25.91 31.59
CA SER A 17 25.87 -27.21 32.21
C SER A 17 26.43 -28.29 31.27
N GLY A 18 26.83 -27.93 30.03
CA GLY A 18 27.53 -28.84 29.11
C GLY A 18 26.70 -30.00 28.55
N ASN A 19 25.36 -29.90 28.53
CA ASN A 19 24.50 -30.95 27.97
C ASN A 19 23.90 -30.53 26.61
N PRO A 20 24.16 -31.25 25.49
CA PRO A 20 23.65 -30.86 24.18
C PRO A 20 22.13 -31.09 24.05
N PHE A 21 21.36 -30.01 23.97
CA PHE A 21 19.97 -30.07 23.49
C PHE A 21 19.98 -30.15 21.96
N ILE A 22 19.77 -31.36 21.41
CA ILE A 22 19.50 -31.50 19.97
C ILE A 22 18.05 -31.09 19.73
N LYS A 23 17.84 -29.83 19.33
CA LYS A 23 16.59 -29.41 18.69
C LYS A 23 16.79 -29.58 17.19
N ASN A 24 16.14 -30.57 16.59
CA ASN A 24 16.10 -30.73 15.13
C ASN A 24 15.35 -29.54 14.52
N ILE A 25 16.04 -28.41 14.30
CA ILE A 25 15.49 -27.29 13.54
C ILE A 25 15.83 -27.55 12.08
N ASN A 26 14.81 -27.91 11.31
CA ASN A 26 14.93 -28.04 9.86
C ASN A 26 14.86 -26.62 9.27
N ILE A 27 16.00 -25.95 9.13
CA ILE A 27 16.06 -24.59 8.57
C ILE A 27 16.08 -24.70 7.05
N ASN A 28 14.90 -24.89 6.48
CA ASN A 28 14.68 -24.51 5.10
C ASN A 28 14.88 -22.99 5.06
N ASN A 29 15.96 -22.49 4.44
CA ASN A 29 16.10 -21.06 4.16
C ASN A 29 15.02 -20.65 3.13
N ILE A 30 13.78 -20.57 3.61
CA ILE A 30 12.70 -19.83 2.98
C ILE A 30 13.10 -18.38 3.21
N THR A 31 13.65 -17.72 2.20
CA THR A 31 13.76 -16.26 2.21
C THR A 31 12.34 -15.72 2.15
N THR A 32 11.68 -15.63 3.31
CA THR A 32 10.43 -14.89 3.44
C THR A 32 10.78 -13.43 3.16
N ASN A 33 10.23 -12.86 2.08
CA ASN A 33 10.46 -11.47 1.73
C ASN A 33 9.77 -10.57 2.78
N THR A 34 10.40 -10.33 3.92
CA THR A 34 9.83 -9.49 5.00
C THR A 34 9.97 -8.00 4.73
N ASN A 35 10.36 -7.60 3.52
CA ASN A 35 10.46 -6.19 3.19
C ASN A 35 9.04 -5.61 3.04
N PRO A 36 8.74 -4.50 3.73
CA PRO A 36 7.47 -3.80 3.55
C PRO A 36 7.48 -3.10 2.18
N SER A 37 6.36 -3.15 1.47
CA SER A 37 6.20 -2.49 0.18
C SER A 37 4.72 -2.24 -0.07
N ILE A 38 4.38 -1.01 -0.45
CA ILE A 38 3.01 -0.59 -0.72
C ILE A 38 2.96 0.06 -2.09
N SER A 39 1.84 -0.09 -2.78
CA SER A 39 1.56 0.63 -4.01
C SER A 39 0.14 1.15 -4.01
N LEU A 40 -0.04 2.28 -4.68
CA LEU A 40 -1.30 2.99 -4.81
C LEU A 40 -1.60 3.13 -6.29
N ILE A 41 -2.84 2.83 -6.69
CA ILE A 41 -3.43 3.16 -7.98
C ILE A 41 -4.56 4.15 -7.74
N LYS A 42 -4.57 5.25 -8.48
CA LYS A 42 -5.64 6.25 -8.45
C LYS A 42 -6.28 6.35 -9.82
N THR A 43 -7.60 6.23 -9.87
CA THR A 43 -8.40 6.35 -11.10
C THR A 43 -9.44 7.44 -10.93
N GLY A 44 -9.56 8.32 -11.92
CA GLY A 44 -10.61 9.33 -12.00
C GLY A 44 -11.62 9.00 -13.11
N SER A 45 -12.89 9.19 -12.80
CA SER A 45 -14.01 9.10 -13.74
C SER A 45 -14.73 10.44 -13.78
N PHE A 46 -14.83 11.04 -14.96
CA PHE A 46 -15.65 12.23 -15.16
C PHE A 46 -17.14 11.87 -15.01
N MET A 47 -17.85 12.71 -14.28
CA MET A 47 -19.28 12.62 -14.05
C MET A 47 -19.92 13.78 -14.82
N ASP A 48 -20.56 13.44 -15.94
CA ASP A 48 -21.38 14.38 -16.72
C ASP A 48 -22.77 14.44 -16.08
N GLU A 49 -22.95 15.30 -15.08
CA GLU A 49 -24.21 15.37 -14.33
C GLU A 49 -25.35 16.01 -15.15
N ASN A 50 -25.02 16.80 -16.17
CA ASN A 50 -26.02 17.48 -17.01
C ASN A 50 -26.31 16.75 -18.33
N GLY A 51 -25.48 15.79 -18.72
CA GLY A 51 -25.67 14.87 -19.85
C GLY A 51 -25.37 15.48 -21.22
N ASN A 52 -24.62 16.59 -21.30
CA ASN A 52 -24.31 17.26 -22.57
C ASN A 52 -23.04 16.73 -23.27
N GLY A 53 -22.30 15.82 -22.62
CA GLY A 53 -21.07 15.24 -23.14
C GLY A 53 -19.87 16.19 -23.15
N LEU A 54 -19.94 17.30 -22.41
CA LEU A 54 -18.88 18.28 -22.22
C LEU A 54 -18.65 18.46 -20.73
N ALA A 55 -17.42 18.79 -20.35
CA ALA A 55 -17.14 19.18 -18.98
C ALA A 55 -17.55 20.63 -18.69
N ASP A 56 -18.37 20.80 -17.66
CA ASP A 56 -18.83 22.10 -17.19
C ASP A 56 -18.38 22.43 -15.76
N VAL A 57 -18.40 23.73 -15.43
CA VAL A 57 -18.09 24.20 -14.08
C VAL A 57 -19.14 23.68 -13.10
N GLY A 58 -18.66 23.10 -12.00
CA GLY A 58 -19.51 22.52 -10.95
C GLY A 58 -19.82 21.04 -11.14
N GLU A 59 -19.44 20.44 -12.27
CA GLU A 59 -19.47 18.99 -12.45
C GLU A 59 -18.29 18.32 -11.75
N SER A 60 -18.27 16.99 -11.72
CA SER A 60 -17.32 16.28 -10.85
C SER A 60 -16.43 15.23 -11.52
N ILE A 61 -15.29 14.99 -10.88
CA ILE A 61 -14.47 13.79 -11.11
C ILE A 61 -14.56 12.94 -9.84
N PHE A 62 -15.07 11.72 -9.99
CA PHE A 62 -15.03 10.72 -8.94
C PHE A 62 -13.70 9.98 -8.97
N TYR A 63 -12.96 10.01 -7.86
CA TYR A 63 -11.72 9.29 -7.66
C TYR A 63 -11.94 8.02 -6.85
N ASN A 64 -11.42 6.92 -7.36
CA ASN A 64 -11.29 5.65 -6.64
C ASN A 64 -9.80 5.33 -6.43
N PHE A 65 -9.47 4.76 -5.28
CA PHE A 65 -8.10 4.40 -4.93
C PHE A 65 -8.00 2.89 -4.66
N SER A 66 -6.98 2.27 -5.23
CA SER A 66 -6.63 0.88 -5.00
C SER A 66 -5.25 0.80 -4.36
N VAL A 67 -5.19 0.24 -3.15
CA VAL A 67 -3.97 0.04 -2.39
C VAL A 67 -3.60 -1.44 -2.41
N THR A 68 -2.33 -1.74 -2.61
CA THR A 68 -1.79 -3.10 -2.59
C THR A 68 -0.61 -3.18 -1.65
N ASN A 69 -0.60 -4.18 -0.76
CA ASN A 69 0.59 -4.57 -0.04
C ASN A 69 1.40 -5.53 -0.91
N ASN A 70 2.46 -5.01 -1.54
CA ASN A 70 3.40 -5.78 -2.36
C ASN A 70 4.56 -6.38 -1.54
N GLY A 71 4.62 -6.06 -0.25
CA GLY A 71 5.62 -6.58 0.68
C GLY A 71 5.20 -7.93 1.26
N GLY A 72 6.08 -8.55 2.03
CA GLY A 72 5.76 -9.77 2.77
C GLY A 72 5.55 -9.57 4.27
N THR A 73 5.27 -8.34 4.70
CA THR A 73 4.94 -7.97 6.08
C THR A 73 3.56 -7.33 6.12
N LEU A 74 2.81 -7.53 7.22
CA LEU A 74 1.54 -6.86 7.46
C LEU A 74 1.73 -5.34 7.43
N LEU A 75 0.85 -4.65 6.71
CA LEU A 75 0.76 -3.20 6.72
C LEU A 75 -0.50 -2.78 7.47
N GLU A 76 -0.37 -1.82 8.38
CA GLU A 76 -1.44 -1.29 9.22
C GLU A 76 -1.51 0.23 9.09
N ASP A 77 -2.56 0.82 9.67
CA ASP A 77 -2.81 2.27 9.65
C ASP A 77 -2.66 2.87 8.24
N ILE A 78 -3.15 2.13 7.23
CA ILE A 78 -3.08 2.56 5.85
C ILE A 78 -4.03 3.73 5.66
N ILE A 79 -3.47 4.88 5.32
CA ILE A 79 -4.20 6.13 5.03
C ILE A 79 -3.75 6.70 3.69
N ILE A 80 -4.67 7.40 3.02
CA ILE A 80 -4.41 8.10 1.76
C ILE A 80 -4.71 9.59 1.97
N GLU A 81 -3.73 10.42 1.59
CA GLU A 81 -3.87 11.86 1.59
C GLU A 81 -3.77 12.40 0.16
N ASP A 82 -4.58 13.41 -0.14
CA ASP A 82 -4.63 14.05 -1.45
C ASP A 82 -4.72 15.58 -1.26
N PRO A 83 -3.92 16.38 -1.96
CA PRO A 83 -3.88 17.83 -1.78
C PRO A 83 -5.07 18.55 -2.42
N LEU A 84 -5.79 17.92 -3.36
CA LEU A 84 -6.94 18.54 -4.04
C LEU A 84 -8.29 18.08 -3.48
N VAL A 85 -8.34 16.91 -2.83
CA VAL A 85 -9.60 16.34 -2.32
C VAL A 85 -9.46 15.73 -0.93
N ASN A 86 -10.55 15.74 -0.19
CA ASN A 86 -10.64 14.96 1.03
C ASN A 86 -10.95 13.50 0.67
N VAL A 87 -10.06 12.58 1.02
CA VAL A 87 -10.24 11.15 0.80
C VAL A 87 -11.07 10.55 1.93
N SER A 88 -12.14 9.84 1.58
CA SER A 88 -12.94 9.03 2.49
C SER A 88 -12.39 7.61 2.53
N GLY A 89 -12.47 6.95 3.69
CA GLY A 89 -12.01 5.58 3.92
C GLY A 89 -10.90 5.49 4.97
N GLY A 90 -10.54 4.26 5.33
CA GLY A 90 -9.45 3.97 6.28
C GLY A 90 -9.66 4.48 7.71
N PRO A 91 -8.66 4.30 8.59
CA PRO A 91 -7.48 3.45 8.37
C PRO A 91 -7.85 1.97 8.16
N ILE A 92 -7.05 1.25 7.36
CA ILE A 92 -7.19 -0.21 7.16
C ILE A 92 -5.86 -0.94 7.35
N SER A 93 -5.92 -2.26 7.40
CA SER A 93 -4.75 -3.14 7.37
C SER A 93 -4.80 -4.09 6.16
N LEU A 94 -3.64 -4.46 5.62
CA LEU A 94 -3.48 -5.39 4.51
C LEU A 94 -2.37 -6.42 4.79
N GLN A 95 -2.72 -7.70 4.75
CA GLN A 95 -1.74 -8.79 4.74
C GLN A 95 -0.88 -8.73 3.47
N SER A 96 0.24 -9.44 3.50
CA SER A 96 1.11 -9.61 2.33
C SER A 96 0.32 -10.06 1.10
N GLY A 97 0.42 -9.32 0.01
CA GLY A 97 -0.25 -9.62 -1.26
C GLY A 97 -1.72 -9.22 -1.35
N GLU A 98 -2.31 -8.65 -0.29
CA GLU A 98 -3.69 -8.19 -0.31
C GLU A 98 -3.85 -6.85 -1.04
N ILE A 99 -5.05 -6.66 -1.58
CA ILE A 99 -5.48 -5.47 -2.31
C ILE A 99 -6.80 -4.98 -1.71
N ASN A 100 -6.89 -3.68 -1.46
CA ASN A 100 -8.16 -3.00 -1.23
C ASN A 100 -8.39 -1.97 -2.33
N ASN A 101 -9.55 -2.04 -2.99
CA ASN A 101 -9.90 -1.17 -4.12
C ASN A 101 -11.30 -0.55 -4.01
N SER A 102 -11.90 -0.60 -2.82
CA SER A 102 -13.29 -0.19 -2.59
C SER A 102 -13.47 0.74 -1.39
N GLU A 103 -12.51 0.79 -0.47
CA GLU A 103 -12.69 1.56 0.77
C GLU A 103 -12.41 3.05 0.57
N PHE A 104 -11.49 3.36 -0.34
CA PHE A 104 -10.97 4.71 -0.51
C PHE A 104 -11.56 5.40 -1.75
N SER A 105 -12.20 6.55 -1.53
CA SER A 105 -12.78 7.35 -2.60
C SER A 105 -12.75 8.86 -2.29
N ALA A 106 -12.88 9.69 -3.32
CA ALA A 106 -13.00 11.13 -3.19
C ALA A 106 -13.72 11.75 -4.39
N THR A 107 -14.25 12.95 -4.24
CA THR A 107 -14.88 13.70 -5.34
C THR A 107 -14.23 15.07 -5.47
N TYR A 108 -13.89 15.46 -6.70
CA TYR A 108 -13.39 16.80 -7.04
C TYR A 108 -14.40 17.53 -7.91
N LEU A 109 -14.72 18.79 -7.56
CA LEU A 109 -15.59 19.64 -8.36
C LEU A 109 -14.77 20.47 -9.34
N LEU A 110 -15.16 20.46 -10.62
CA LEU A 110 -14.50 21.21 -11.68
C LEU A 110 -14.71 22.71 -11.51
N THR A 111 -13.61 23.44 -11.65
CA THR A 111 -13.59 24.90 -11.64
C THR A 111 -13.48 25.44 -13.06
N LEU A 112 -13.73 26.74 -13.24
CA LEU A 112 -13.52 27.41 -14.52
C LEU A 112 -12.06 27.38 -14.97
N GLU A 113 -11.11 27.34 -14.04
CA GLU A 113 -9.68 27.21 -14.35
C GLU A 113 -9.38 25.84 -14.98
N ASP A 114 -9.99 24.77 -14.45
CA ASP A 114 -9.85 23.42 -14.98
C ASP A 114 -10.41 23.31 -16.41
N ILE A 115 -11.57 23.91 -16.67
CA ILE A 115 -12.17 23.96 -18.01
C ILE A 115 -11.27 24.70 -19.00
N ASN A 116 -10.73 25.86 -18.60
CA ASN A 116 -9.83 26.63 -19.45
C ASN A 116 -8.48 25.92 -19.69
N ALA A 117 -8.00 25.16 -18.71
CA ALA A 117 -6.78 24.37 -18.82
C ALA A 117 -6.97 23.10 -19.68
N GLY A 118 -8.20 22.57 -19.75
CA GLY A 118 -8.52 21.34 -20.46
C GLY A 118 -8.00 20.07 -19.77
N TYR A 119 -7.53 20.17 -18.52
CA TYR A 119 -7.12 19.01 -17.73
C TYR A 119 -7.13 19.29 -16.23
N VAL A 120 -7.31 18.23 -15.42
CA VAL A 120 -7.05 18.24 -13.97
C VAL A 120 -5.87 17.33 -13.67
N ALA A 121 -4.84 17.89 -13.01
CA ALA A 121 -3.68 17.14 -12.55
C ALA A 121 -3.78 16.88 -11.05
N ASN A 122 -3.95 15.61 -10.66
CA ASN A 122 -4.09 15.25 -9.25
C ASN A 122 -3.15 14.11 -8.84
N GLN A 123 -2.60 14.16 -7.62
CA GLN A 123 -1.66 13.20 -7.03
C GLN A 123 -2.02 12.91 -5.58
N ALA A 124 -2.01 11.64 -5.19
CA ALA A 124 -2.20 11.22 -3.80
C ALA A 124 -0.95 10.54 -3.23
N ILE A 125 -0.89 10.49 -1.91
CA ILE A 125 0.15 9.84 -1.13
C ILE A 125 -0.54 8.76 -0.29
N VAL A 126 0.01 7.54 -0.31
CA VAL A 126 -0.37 6.49 0.64
C VAL A 126 0.73 6.38 1.69
N THR A 127 0.33 6.26 2.95
CA THR A 127 1.22 5.90 4.05
C THR A 127 0.68 4.69 4.78
N ALA A 128 1.59 3.87 5.28
CA ALA A 128 1.28 2.70 6.08
C ALA A 128 2.36 2.51 7.15
N CYS A 129 1.94 1.91 8.24
CA CYS A 129 2.78 1.39 9.29
C CYS A 129 3.11 -0.09 9.06
N TYR A 130 4.28 -0.51 9.52
CA TYR A 130 4.65 -1.92 9.66
C TYR A 130 5.50 -2.07 10.91
N GLU A 131 5.48 -3.25 11.51
CA GLU A 131 6.41 -3.62 12.58
C GLU A 131 7.68 -4.26 11.95
N LYS A 132 8.83 -3.68 12.24
CA LYS A 132 10.18 -4.19 11.99
C LYS A 132 10.59 -5.19 13.07
N GLU A 133 9.98 -5.13 14.26
CA GLU A 133 10.23 -6.05 15.37
C GLU A 133 8.91 -6.46 16.06
N LEU A 134 8.53 -7.74 15.97
CA LEU A 134 7.31 -8.34 16.54
C LEU A 134 7.17 -8.22 18.09
N ALA A 135 8.07 -7.48 18.73
CA ALA A 135 8.19 -7.35 20.17
C ALA A 135 8.20 -5.88 20.63
N ASP A 136 7.80 -4.91 19.79
CA ASP A 136 7.56 -3.54 20.27
C ASP A 136 6.35 -3.55 21.23
N PRO A 137 6.55 -3.42 22.56
CA PRO A 137 5.49 -3.51 23.54
C PRO A 137 4.61 -2.26 23.56
N GLU A 138 5.00 -1.20 22.84
CA GLU A 138 4.32 0.09 22.83
C GLU A 138 3.30 0.21 21.68
N GLY A 139 3.32 -0.72 20.71
CA GLY A 139 2.42 -0.69 19.55
C GLY A 139 2.64 0.51 18.63
N ASN A 140 3.84 1.10 18.66
CA ASN A 140 4.19 2.24 17.82
C ASN A 140 4.78 1.76 16.49
N CYS A 141 4.43 2.43 15.40
CA CYS A 141 5.01 2.13 14.10
C CYS A 141 6.52 2.44 14.10
N ASP A 142 7.36 1.42 14.05
CA ASP A 142 8.82 1.57 13.98
C ASP A 142 9.32 1.95 12.56
N GLY A 143 8.47 1.77 11.56
CA GLY A 143 8.72 2.14 10.16
C GLY A 143 7.49 2.69 9.45
N LYS A 144 7.72 3.69 8.58
CA LYS A 144 6.72 4.23 7.64
C LYS A 144 7.12 3.89 6.22
N VAL A 145 6.21 3.34 5.43
CA VAL A 145 6.36 3.31 3.97
C VAL A 145 5.52 4.41 3.37
N THR A 146 6.16 5.29 2.61
CA THR A 146 5.50 6.33 1.83
C THR A 146 5.76 6.05 0.37
N TYR A 147 4.70 5.84 -0.41
CA TYR A 147 4.83 5.75 -1.85
C TYR A 147 4.32 7.04 -2.47
N LEU A 148 5.21 7.76 -3.15
CA LEU A 148 4.85 8.93 -3.93
C LEU A 148 4.68 8.57 -5.40
N LYS A 149 3.63 9.14 -5.99
CA LYS A 149 3.47 9.48 -7.40
C LYS A 149 2.62 8.51 -8.23
N LEU A 150 1.33 8.81 -8.27
CA LEU A 150 0.56 8.70 -9.51
C LEU A 150 -0.08 10.05 -9.80
N ALA A 151 0.38 10.69 -10.87
CA ALA A 151 -0.30 11.83 -11.45
C ALA A 151 -1.41 11.28 -12.35
N TYR A 152 -2.67 11.47 -11.96
CA TYR A 152 -3.76 11.38 -12.92
C TYR A 152 -3.81 12.70 -13.69
N ARG A 153 -3.65 12.63 -15.01
CA ARG A 153 -3.96 13.70 -15.94
C ARG A 153 -5.26 13.32 -16.62
N GLY A 154 -6.38 13.76 -16.07
CA GLY A 154 -7.67 13.65 -16.75
C GLY A 154 -7.76 14.75 -17.78
N THR A 155 -7.98 14.40 -19.04
CA THR A 155 -8.36 15.39 -20.07
C THR A 155 -9.80 15.80 -19.79
N VAL A 156 -10.03 17.10 -19.67
CA VAL A 156 -11.34 17.72 -19.61
C VAL A 156 -11.74 17.94 -21.07
N ILE A 157 -12.74 17.18 -21.56
CA ILE A 157 -13.23 17.24 -22.96
C ILE A 157 -14.53 18.01 -23.07
#